data_AF-A0A257JC91-F1
#
_entry.id   AF-A0A257JC91-F1
#
_cell.length_a   1.000
_cell.length_b   1.000
_cell.length_c   1.000
_cell.angle_alpha   90.00
_cell.angle_beta   90.00
_cell.angle_gamma   90.00
#
_symmetry.space_group_name_H-M   'P 1'
#
loop_
_entity.id
_entity.type
_entity.pdbx_description
1 polymer ?
#
loop_
_entity_poly.entity_id
_entity_poly.type
_entity_poly.pdbx_seq_one_letter_code
_entity_poly.pdbx_strand_id
1 'polypeptide(L)'
;MVARGEGAFIVTASAAGLLNIVETAPYGVTKHAAVAYAEWLRIGYGRRGVRVSCLCPQGVATAMTAGGAGSAEVDGMLTPAQVAGDVVAALRDETFLILPHPEVLEYLRGKTANYDRWLGGMQKLYSKQVLGQ
;
A
#
# COMPACT_ATOMS: atom_id res chain seq x y z
N MET A 1 16.59 7.37 -16.78
CA MET A 1 16.14 8.39 -15.80
C MET A 1 17.34 9.12 -15.23
N VAL A 2 18.21 8.45 -14.47
CA VAL A 2 19.44 9.05 -13.92
C VAL A 2 20.30 9.81 -14.95
N ALA A 3 20.65 9.18 -16.08
CA ALA A 3 21.45 9.86 -17.11
C ALA A 3 20.76 11.07 -17.75
N ARG A 4 19.41 11.12 -17.71
CA ARG A 4 18.62 12.25 -18.20
C ARG A 4 18.43 13.34 -17.13
N GLY A 5 18.75 13.07 -15.87
CA GLY A 5 18.47 13.98 -14.75
C GLY A 5 16.99 14.10 -14.38
N GLU A 6 16.11 13.30 -14.99
CA GLU A 6 14.67 13.33 -14.73
C GLU A 6 13.97 11.97 -14.98
N GLY A 7 12.86 11.78 -14.28
CA GLY A 7 11.93 10.67 -14.47
C GLY A 7 11.09 10.38 -13.23
N ALA A 8 10.06 9.55 -13.40
CA ALA A 8 9.24 9.03 -12.31
C ALA A 8 9.22 7.51 -12.32
N PHE A 9 9.35 6.90 -11.15
CA PHE A 9 9.32 5.45 -10.94
C PHE A 9 8.24 5.14 -9.90
N ILE A 10 7.28 4.30 -10.24
CA ILE A 10 6.19 3.91 -9.33
C ILE A 10 6.36 2.44 -8.95
N VAL A 11 6.33 2.17 -7.64
CA VAL A 11 6.26 0.81 -7.11
C VAL A 11 4.81 0.52 -6.69
N THR A 12 4.17 -0.46 -7.34
CA THR A 12 2.86 -0.96 -6.92
C THR A 12 3.02 -1.94 -5.76
N ALA A 13 2.94 -1.43 -4.54
CA ALA A 13 2.92 -2.21 -3.32
C ALA A 13 1.47 -2.58 -2.95
N SER A 14 1.06 -2.30 -1.71
CA SER A 14 -0.27 -2.52 -1.15
C SER A 14 -0.31 -1.86 0.24
N ALA A 15 -1.49 -1.52 0.76
CA ALA A 15 -1.66 -1.22 2.18
C ALA A 15 -1.13 -2.35 3.08
N ALA A 16 -1.17 -3.60 2.60
CA ALA A 16 -0.54 -4.75 3.27
C ALA A 16 0.98 -4.59 3.45
N GLY A 17 1.66 -3.77 2.65
CA GLY A 17 3.08 -3.45 2.83
C GLY A 17 3.36 -2.49 4.00
N LEU A 18 2.33 -1.85 4.54
CA LEU A 18 2.39 -0.95 5.69
C LEU A 18 1.74 -1.57 6.93
N LEU A 19 0.63 -2.30 6.74
CA LEU A 19 -0.25 -2.80 7.79
C LEU A 19 -0.14 -4.32 8.02
N ASN A 20 0.35 -5.05 7.02
CA ASN A 20 0.20 -6.51 6.83
C ASN A 20 -1.22 -6.92 6.38
N ILE A 21 -1.35 -8.16 5.91
CA ILE A 21 -2.61 -8.80 5.48
C ILE A 21 -2.88 -10.02 6.37
N VAL A 22 -4.14 -10.38 6.58
CA VAL A 22 -4.49 -11.52 7.45
C VAL A 22 -4.58 -12.84 6.68
N GLU A 23 -4.82 -12.79 5.38
CA GLU A 23 -5.07 -13.96 4.54
C GLU A 23 -3.80 -14.75 4.24
N THR A 24 -2.69 -14.08 3.91
CA THR A 24 -1.47 -14.77 3.47
C THR A 24 -0.17 -14.09 3.92
N ALA A 25 0.69 -14.83 4.62
CA ALA A 25 2.01 -14.34 5.02
C ALA A 25 2.92 -13.97 3.83
N PRO A 26 3.01 -14.77 2.74
CA PRO A 26 3.87 -14.43 1.61
C PRO A 26 3.51 -13.10 0.94
N TYR A 27 2.21 -12.78 0.82
CA TYR A 27 1.79 -11.50 0.26
C TYR A 27 2.21 -10.34 1.17
N GLY A 28 1.97 -10.46 2.48
CA GLY A 28 2.39 -9.47 3.47
C GLY A 28 3.89 -9.18 3.42
N VAL A 29 4.72 -10.24 3.41
CA VAL A 29 6.19 -10.15 3.34
C VAL A 29 6.64 -9.47 2.06
N THR A 30 6.14 -9.90 0.90
CA THR A 30 6.56 -9.34 -0.39
C THR A 30 6.14 -7.88 -0.56
N LYS A 31 4.98 -7.48 -0.03
CA LYS A 31 4.52 -6.10 -0.08
C LYS A 31 5.28 -5.19 0.88
N HIS A 32 5.71 -5.66 2.06
CA HIS A 32 6.64 -4.90 2.90
C HIS A 32 8.00 -4.71 2.20
N ALA A 33 8.52 -5.75 1.55
CA ALA A 33 9.75 -5.66 0.77
C ALA A 33 9.63 -4.65 -0.38
N ALA A 34 8.47 -4.58 -1.05
CA ALA A 34 8.21 -3.59 -2.09
C ALA A 34 8.24 -2.14 -1.56
N VAL A 35 7.64 -1.89 -0.38
CA VAL A 35 7.70 -0.56 0.27
C VAL A 35 9.14 -0.20 0.61
N ALA A 36 9.86 -1.08 1.28
CA ALA A 36 11.27 -0.85 1.65
C ALA A 36 12.15 -0.60 0.41
N TYR A 37 11.89 -1.30 -0.69
CA TYR A 37 12.60 -1.07 -1.94
C TYR A 37 12.28 0.29 -2.57
N ALA A 38 11.01 0.73 -2.53
CA ALA A 38 10.62 2.05 -3.00
C ALA A 38 11.28 3.18 -2.19
N GLU A 39 11.34 3.03 -0.87
CA GLU A 39 12.06 3.95 0.03
C GLU A 39 13.54 4.02 -0.34
N TRP A 40 14.18 2.86 -0.49
CA TRP A 40 15.59 2.79 -0.86
C TRP A 40 15.86 3.46 -2.22
N LEU A 41 15.00 3.24 -3.22
CA LEU A 41 15.10 3.92 -4.51
C LEU A 41 14.99 5.44 -4.36
N ARG A 42 14.05 5.94 -3.55
CA ARG A 42 13.89 7.37 -3.31
C ARG A 42 15.11 7.97 -2.62
N ILE A 43 15.68 7.26 -1.63
CA ILE A 43 16.90 7.66 -0.92
C ILE A 43 18.09 7.71 -1.88
N GLY A 44 18.32 6.65 -2.65
CA GLY A 44 19.51 6.51 -3.49
C GLY A 44 19.50 7.34 -4.78
N TYR A 45 18.31 7.59 -5.35
CA TYR A 45 18.19 8.22 -6.67
C TYR A 45 17.39 9.53 -6.68
N GLY A 46 16.74 9.91 -5.58
CA GLY A 46 15.95 11.14 -5.48
C GLY A 46 16.73 12.40 -5.84
N ARG A 47 17.96 12.53 -5.32
CA ARG A 47 18.87 13.66 -5.63
C ARG A 47 19.52 13.56 -7.01
N ARG A 48 19.29 12.47 -7.75
CA ARG A 48 19.79 12.23 -9.11
C ARG A 48 18.69 12.39 -10.16
N GLY A 49 17.60 13.06 -9.80
CA GLY A 49 16.49 13.37 -10.69
C GLY A 49 15.44 12.27 -10.84
N VAL A 50 15.52 11.17 -10.06
CA VAL A 50 14.50 10.12 -10.12
C VAL A 50 13.47 10.35 -9.02
N ARG A 51 12.26 10.75 -9.41
CA ARG A 51 11.11 10.78 -8.52
C ARG A 51 10.61 9.35 -8.32
N VAL A 52 10.34 8.99 -7.07
CA VAL A 52 9.89 7.64 -6.73
C VAL A 52 8.66 7.77 -5.86
N SER A 53 7.61 7.01 -6.19
CA SER A 53 6.40 6.92 -5.38
C SER A 53 6.01 5.47 -5.15
N CYS A 54 5.45 5.18 -3.99
CA CYS A 54 4.98 3.87 -3.57
C CYS A 54 3.46 3.89 -3.47
N LEU A 55 2.81 3.11 -4.33
CA LEU A 55 1.36 2.96 -4.36
C LEU A 55 0.93 1.86 -3.40
N CYS A 56 0.18 2.22 -2.35
CA CYS A 56 -0.27 1.32 -1.29
C CYS A 56 -1.80 1.25 -1.17
N PRO A 57 -2.51 0.65 -2.13
CA PRO A 57 -3.97 0.53 -2.11
C PRO A 57 -4.43 -0.63 -1.22
N GLN A 58 -5.69 -0.54 -0.76
CA GLN A 58 -6.49 -1.68 -0.30
C GLN A 58 -7.29 -2.26 -1.49
N GLY A 59 -8.58 -2.51 -1.34
CA GLY A 59 -9.45 -3.14 -2.33
C GLY A 59 -9.62 -2.33 -3.62
N VAL A 60 -9.25 -2.93 -4.75
CA VAL A 60 -9.43 -2.31 -6.08
C VAL A 60 -10.07 -3.33 -7.02
N ALA A 61 -11.17 -2.95 -7.67
CA ALA A 61 -11.96 -3.80 -8.56
C ALA A 61 -11.17 -4.18 -9.82
N THR A 62 -10.37 -5.24 -9.70
CA THR A 62 -9.50 -5.79 -10.75
C THR A 62 -9.74 -7.29 -10.89
N ALA A 63 -9.13 -7.93 -11.89
CA ALA A 63 -9.17 -9.38 -12.01
C ALA A 63 -8.61 -10.11 -10.77
N MET A 64 -7.66 -9.50 -10.05
CA MET A 64 -7.08 -10.04 -8.82
C MET A 64 -8.11 -10.20 -7.69
N THR A 65 -9.11 -9.32 -7.64
CA THR A 65 -10.14 -9.28 -6.58
C THR A 65 -11.50 -9.78 -7.06
N ALA A 66 -11.58 -10.42 -8.24
CA ALA A 66 -12.84 -10.85 -8.83
C ALA A 66 -13.58 -11.91 -7.97
N GLY A 67 -12.85 -12.63 -7.11
CA GLY A 67 -13.40 -13.58 -6.14
C GLY A 67 -13.59 -13.00 -4.73
N GLY A 68 -13.53 -11.68 -4.57
CA GLY A 68 -13.47 -10.98 -3.28
C GLY A 68 -12.06 -10.52 -2.92
N ALA A 69 -11.95 -9.47 -2.11
CA ALA A 69 -10.65 -8.94 -1.65
C ALA A 69 -10.38 -9.19 -0.15
N GLY A 70 -11.28 -9.90 0.54
CA GLY A 70 -11.13 -10.26 1.95
C GLY A 70 -10.96 -9.01 2.83
N SER A 71 -9.99 -9.01 3.72
CA SER A 71 -9.66 -7.87 4.59
C SER A 71 -9.33 -6.58 3.84
N ALA A 72 -9.02 -6.63 2.54
CA ALA A 72 -8.73 -5.43 1.76
C ALA A 72 -10.00 -4.65 1.34
N GLU A 73 -11.20 -5.23 1.39
CA GLU A 73 -12.44 -4.51 1.02
C GLU A 73 -13.18 -3.88 2.21
N VAL A 74 -12.60 -3.92 3.41
CA VAL A 74 -13.24 -3.41 4.64
C VAL A 74 -13.59 -1.92 4.57
N ASP A 75 -12.80 -1.14 3.82
CA ASP A 75 -13.02 0.28 3.57
C ASP A 75 -13.62 0.55 2.17
N GLY A 76 -14.20 -0.49 1.57
CA GLY A 76 -14.79 -0.44 0.24
C GLY A 76 -13.82 -0.81 -0.89
N MET A 77 -14.36 -0.80 -2.11
CA MET A 77 -13.63 -1.13 -3.33
C MET A 77 -13.53 0.10 -4.23
N LEU A 78 -12.31 0.50 -4.58
CA LEU A 78 -12.08 1.52 -5.59
C LEU A 78 -12.05 0.94 -7.00
N THR A 79 -12.37 1.78 -7.98
CA THR A 79 -12.13 1.46 -9.40
C THR A 79 -10.67 1.67 -9.77
N PRO A 80 -10.15 0.95 -10.78
CA PRO A 80 -8.81 1.23 -11.32
C PRO A 80 -8.63 2.68 -11.79
N ALA A 81 -9.69 3.32 -12.30
CA ALA A 81 -9.68 4.70 -12.76
C ALA A 81 -9.45 5.69 -11.60
N GLN A 82 -10.07 5.47 -10.44
CA GLN A 82 -9.83 6.30 -9.25
C GLN A 82 -8.37 6.18 -8.80
N VAL A 83 -7.86 4.96 -8.67
CA VAL A 83 -6.46 4.72 -8.28
C VAL A 83 -5.47 5.32 -9.28
N ALA A 84 -5.78 5.26 -10.58
CA ALA A 84 -4.98 5.91 -11.61
C ALA A 84 -4.99 7.45 -11.45
N GLY A 85 -6.13 8.04 -11.06
CA GLY A 85 -6.23 9.45 -10.71
C GLY A 85 -5.30 9.84 -9.56
N ASP A 86 -5.29 9.06 -8.47
CA ASP A 86 -4.41 9.29 -7.32
C ASP A 86 -2.93 9.20 -7.70
N VAL A 87 -2.59 8.26 -8.58
CA VAL A 87 -1.23 8.13 -9.12
C VAL A 87 -0.84 9.37 -9.93
N VAL A 88 -1.71 9.85 -10.81
CA VAL A 88 -1.44 11.06 -11.60
C VAL A 88 -1.29 12.29 -10.70
N ALA A 89 -2.12 12.41 -9.66
CA ALA A 89 -1.99 13.48 -8.67
C ALA A 89 -0.66 13.41 -7.92
N ALA A 90 -0.29 12.23 -7.40
CA ALA A 90 0.98 12.04 -6.69
C ALA A 90 2.21 12.29 -7.57
N LEU A 91 2.16 11.95 -8.87
CA LEU A 91 3.22 12.28 -9.81
C LEU A 91 3.39 13.78 -10.02
N ARG A 92 2.29 14.55 -9.97
CA ARG A 92 2.30 16.01 -10.08
C ARG A 92 2.83 16.66 -8.81
N ASP A 93 2.39 16.18 -7.66
CA ASP A 93 2.69 16.75 -6.34
C ASP A 93 4.00 16.21 -5.74
N GLU A 94 4.64 15.27 -6.44
CA GLU A 94 5.86 14.55 -6.03
C GLU A 94 5.74 13.83 -4.69
N THR A 95 4.53 13.36 -4.40
CA THR A 95 4.21 12.62 -3.18
C THR A 95 4.82 11.22 -3.24
N PHE A 96 5.58 10.86 -2.20
CA PHE A 96 6.17 9.53 -2.10
C PHE A 96 5.10 8.46 -1.84
N LEU A 97 4.32 8.59 -0.76
CA LEU A 97 3.36 7.57 -0.36
C LEU A 97 1.97 7.87 -0.93
N ILE A 98 1.50 7.01 -1.83
CA ILE A 98 0.19 7.14 -2.46
C ILE A 98 -0.79 6.21 -1.75
N LEU A 99 -1.78 6.80 -1.07
CA LEU A 99 -2.80 6.09 -0.29
C LEU A 99 -4.19 6.38 -0.88
N PRO A 100 -4.63 5.64 -1.91
CA PRO A 100 -5.97 5.80 -2.48
C PRO A 100 -7.11 5.64 -1.46
N HIS A 101 -6.86 4.86 -0.41
CA HIS A 101 -7.76 4.68 0.73
C HIS A 101 -7.19 5.48 1.91
N PRO A 102 -7.76 6.66 2.23
CA PRO A 102 -7.20 7.55 3.25
C PRO A 102 -7.15 6.91 4.65
N GLU A 103 -8.03 5.95 4.93
CA GLU A 103 -8.10 5.17 6.17
C GLU A 103 -6.77 4.46 6.49
N VAL A 104 -6.01 4.07 5.46
CA VAL A 104 -4.70 3.41 5.63
C VAL A 104 -3.73 4.27 6.45
N LEU A 105 -3.80 5.59 6.33
CA LEU A 105 -2.95 6.49 7.12
C LEU A 105 -3.32 6.45 8.60
N GLU A 106 -4.61 6.41 8.92
CA GLU A 106 -5.11 6.31 10.29
C GLU A 106 -4.74 4.96 10.91
N TYR A 107 -4.87 3.88 10.15
CA TYR A 107 -4.43 2.56 10.59
C TYR A 107 -2.92 2.49 10.81
N LEU A 108 -2.12 3.11 9.94
CA LEU A 108 -0.67 3.16 10.10
C LEU A 108 -0.32 3.90 11.39
N ARG A 109 -0.95 5.06 11.64
CA ARG A 109 -0.80 5.83 12.89
C ARG A 109 -1.17 4.97 14.11
N GLY A 110 -2.32 4.30 14.07
CA GLY A 110 -2.78 3.41 15.13
C GLY A 110 -1.81 2.26 15.41
N LYS A 111 -1.33 1.59 14.36
CA LYS A 111 -0.31 0.53 14.43
C LYS A 111 0.98 1.03 15.08
N THR A 112 1.47 2.19 14.68
CA THR A 112 2.71 2.76 15.24
C THR A 112 2.54 3.32 16.66
N ALA A 113 1.33 3.73 17.03
CA ALA A 113 1.05 4.25 18.38
C ALA A 113 0.96 3.13 19.42
N ASN A 114 0.44 1.94 19.06
CA ASN A 114 0.42 0.78 19.94
C ASN A 114 0.33 -0.53 19.13
N TYR A 115 1.46 -1.20 18.99
CA TYR A 115 1.58 -2.38 18.13
C TYR A 115 0.85 -3.61 18.68
N ASP A 116 0.91 -3.86 19.98
CA ASP A 116 0.25 -5.01 20.60
C ASP A 116 -1.28 -4.90 20.51
N ARG A 117 -1.82 -3.69 20.75
CA ARG A 117 -3.24 -3.42 20.54
C ARG A 117 -3.64 -3.62 19.08
N TRP A 118 -2.81 -3.15 18.14
CA TRP A 118 -3.03 -3.35 16.71
C TRP A 118 -3.06 -4.84 16.35
N LEU A 119 -2.07 -5.63 16.79
CA LEU A 119 -2.02 -7.06 16.56
C LEU A 119 -3.23 -7.79 17.17
N GLY A 120 -3.70 -7.38 18.34
CA GLY A 120 -4.95 -7.88 18.92
C GLY A 120 -6.18 -7.58 18.04
N GLY A 121 -6.21 -6.43 17.38
CA GLY A 121 -7.21 -6.11 16.35
C GLY A 121 -7.10 -7.00 15.12
N MET A 122 -5.87 -7.22 14.63
CA MET A 122 -5.60 -8.08 13.48
C MET A 122 -5.94 -9.54 13.73
N GLN A 123 -5.77 -10.04 14.95
CA GLN A 123 -6.21 -11.38 15.35
C GLN A 123 -7.74 -11.52 15.26
N LYS A 124 -8.49 -10.52 15.72
CA LYS A 124 -9.96 -10.51 15.58
C LYS A 124 -10.39 -10.50 14.11
N LEU A 125 -9.69 -9.71 13.28
CA LEU A 125 -9.94 -9.67 11.85
C LEU A 125 -9.63 -11.02 11.17
N TYR A 126 -8.52 -11.66 11.54
CA TYR A 126 -8.16 -13.00 11.07
C TYR A 126 -9.23 -14.04 11.43
N SER A 127 -9.70 -14.07 12.68
CA SER A 127 -10.79 -14.95 13.09
C SER A 127 -12.03 -14.81 12.21
N LYS A 128 -12.43 -13.56 11.92
CA LYS A 128 -13.61 -13.29 11.09
C LYS A 128 -13.41 -13.64 9.61
N GLN A 129 -12.31 -13.18 9.02
CA GLN A 129 -12.10 -13.24 7.56
C GLN A 129 -11.51 -14.58 7.08
N VAL A 130 -10.72 -15.24 7.92
CA VAL A 130 -9.99 -16.46 7.54
C VAL A 130 -10.58 -17.69 8.21
N LEU A 131 -10.96 -17.59 9.49
CA LEU A 131 -11.53 -18.73 10.22
C LEU A 131 -13.07 -18.80 10.17
N GLY A 132 -13.74 -17.73 9.78
CA GLY A 132 -15.21 -17.64 9.75
C GLY A 132 -15.88 -17.68 11.12
N GLN A 133 -15.17 -17.19 12.16
CA GLN A 133 -15.61 -17.18 13.57
C GLN A 133 -16.11 -15.80 14.00
#